data_AF-A0A2W6RHG7-F1
#
_entry.id   AF-A0A2W6RHG7-F1
#
_cell.length_a   1.000
_cell.length_b   1.000
_cell.length_c   1.000
_cell.angle_alpha   90.00
_cell.angle_beta   90.00
_cell.angle_gamma   90.00
#
_symmetry.space_group_name_H-M   'P 1'
#
loop_
_entity.id
_entity.type
_entity.pdbx_description
1 polymer ?
#
loop_
_entity_poly.entity_id
_entity_poly.type
_entity_poly.pdbx_seq_one_letter_code
_entity_poly.pdbx_strand_id
1 'polypeptide(L)'
;MRILSSIAVVAILALSGPALAQTQPQAQPQAAPDAPQQAAPPAADEDSDAEAAFEAKGEAFGKSMETMASEMQAAAAQGDKAKAKTDLDALQARYQIETDVFAAEMQTFAAAQGAPADQMAAAATQIKSIPAMVRAQVEQAAAAPAPAPAQPQ
;
A
#
# COMPACT_ATOMS: atom_id res chain seq x y z
N MET A 1 6.02 47.92 9.14
CA MET A 1 6.37 47.69 10.56
C MET A 1 7.35 46.53 10.63
N ARG A 2 8.57 46.79 11.09
CA ARG A 2 9.58 45.80 11.49
C ARG A 2 9.56 45.71 13.02
N ILE A 3 9.42 44.51 13.61
CA ILE A 3 9.98 44.10 14.92
C ILE A 3 10.01 42.55 14.89
N LEU A 4 11.15 41.89 14.64
CA LEU A 4 12.17 41.39 15.59
C LEU A 4 11.61 40.38 16.63
N SER A 5 12.00 39.09 16.55
CA SER A 5 12.97 38.40 17.45
C SER A 5 12.26 37.79 18.69
N SER A 6 12.62 36.69 19.35
CA SER A 6 13.89 36.02 19.70
C SER A 6 13.58 34.57 20.17
N ILE A 7 14.34 33.53 19.79
CA ILE A 7 15.52 32.89 20.43
C ILE A 7 15.30 32.23 21.82
N ALA A 8 15.68 30.96 21.83
CA ALA A 8 15.93 29.93 22.85
C ALA A 8 16.27 30.32 24.30
N VAL A 9 15.94 29.40 25.22
CA VAL A 9 16.71 29.16 26.45
C VAL A 9 16.98 27.65 26.60
N VAL A 10 18.25 27.29 26.49
CA VAL A 10 18.87 26.11 27.09
C VAL A 10 19.32 26.51 28.49
N ALA A 11 19.09 25.66 29.50
CA ALA A 11 19.77 25.73 30.78
C ALA A 11 20.49 24.40 31.05
N ILE A 12 21.78 24.53 31.34
CA ILE A 12 22.80 23.50 31.52
C ILE A 12 22.99 23.18 33.02
N LEU A 13 23.30 21.91 33.31
CA LEU A 13 24.00 21.27 34.45
C LEU A 13 23.91 21.86 35.88
N ALA A 14 23.69 20.95 36.85
CA ALA A 14 24.35 21.02 38.16
C ALA A 14 24.60 19.61 38.75
N LEU A 15 25.79 19.47 39.31
CA LEU A 15 26.50 18.28 39.78
C LEU A 15 26.40 18.20 41.32
N SER A 16 25.90 17.10 41.91
CA SER A 16 25.96 16.87 43.37
C SER A 16 25.97 15.37 43.71
N GLY A 17 27.12 14.83 44.15
CA GLY A 17 27.25 13.48 44.70
C GLY A 17 26.72 13.35 46.14
N PRO A 18 26.76 12.14 46.74
CA PRO A 18 27.69 11.99 47.86
C PRO A 18 28.39 10.63 48.01
N ALA A 19 29.58 10.74 48.60
CA ALA A 19 30.18 9.89 49.64
C ALA A 19 30.46 8.40 49.37
N LEU A 20 31.74 8.12 49.10
CA LEU A 20 32.38 6.86 49.47
C LEU A 20 32.56 6.81 51.00
N ALA A 21 31.91 5.86 51.66
CA ALA A 21 32.30 5.37 52.99
C ALA A 21 32.58 3.87 52.89
N GLN A 22 33.83 3.50 53.16
CA GLN A 22 34.30 2.12 53.20
C GLN A 22 34.03 1.48 54.56
N THR A 23 33.51 0.26 54.58
CA THR A 23 33.84 -0.79 55.56
C THR A 23 33.63 -2.19 54.93
N GLN A 24 34.73 -2.90 54.66
CA GLN A 24 34.80 -4.36 54.43
C GLN A 24 34.67 -5.14 55.76
N PRO A 25 34.67 -6.49 55.80
CA PRO A 25 33.87 -7.45 55.04
C PRO A 25 33.26 -8.54 55.98
N GLN A 26 32.03 -9.01 55.75
CA GLN A 26 31.62 -10.32 56.26
C GLN A 26 30.85 -11.10 55.19
N ALA A 27 31.38 -12.28 54.91
CA ALA A 27 30.98 -13.20 53.86
C ALA A 27 29.57 -13.76 54.08
N GLN A 28 28.76 -13.78 53.01
CA GLN A 28 27.72 -14.77 52.77
C GLN A 28 27.31 -14.78 51.28
N PRO A 29 26.81 -15.91 50.76
CA PRO A 29 26.98 -16.32 49.36
C PRO A 29 26.25 -15.46 48.33
N GLN A 30 26.89 -15.34 47.17
CA GLN A 30 26.39 -14.74 45.93
C GLN A 30 24.96 -15.21 45.58
N ALA A 31 24.00 -14.29 45.62
CA ALA A 31 22.96 -14.24 44.61
C ALA A 31 23.43 -13.22 43.56
N ALA A 32 23.59 -13.66 42.32
CA ALA A 32 23.85 -12.76 41.21
C ALA A 32 22.74 -11.69 41.18
N PRO A 33 23.06 -10.43 40.83
CA PRO A 33 22.01 -9.44 40.63
C PRO A 33 21.04 -9.97 39.59
N ASP A 34 19.75 -9.97 39.93
CA ASP A 34 18.67 -9.82 38.94
C ASP A 34 19.09 -8.64 38.06
N ALA A 35 19.66 -8.93 36.90
CA ALA A 35 19.68 -7.97 35.82
C ALA A 35 18.23 -7.51 35.68
N PRO A 36 17.93 -6.21 35.53
CA PRO A 36 16.61 -5.83 35.09
C PRO A 36 16.37 -6.63 33.82
N GLN A 37 15.45 -7.59 33.89
CA GLN A 37 14.96 -8.28 32.73
C GLN A 37 14.36 -7.17 31.90
N GLN A 38 15.17 -6.67 30.95
CA GLN A 38 14.76 -5.67 30.00
C GLN A 38 13.61 -6.35 29.29
N ALA A 39 12.40 -5.98 29.68
CA ALA A 39 11.20 -6.41 29.01
C ALA A 39 11.50 -6.10 27.54
N ALA A 40 11.58 -7.16 26.73
CA ALA A 40 11.62 -6.98 25.30
C ALA A 40 10.48 -6.00 24.98
N PRO A 41 10.72 -4.94 24.19
CA PRO A 41 9.65 -4.06 23.79
C PRO A 41 8.51 -4.95 23.26
N PRO A 42 7.25 -4.65 23.59
CA PRO A 42 6.14 -5.42 23.06
C PRO A 42 6.31 -5.49 21.54
N ALA A 43 6.28 -6.70 20.98
CA ALA A 43 6.35 -6.95 19.55
C ALA A 43 5.04 -6.50 18.88
N ALA A 44 4.76 -5.21 18.96
CA ALA A 44 3.51 -4.60 18.54
C ALA A 44 3.83 -3.29 17.83
N ASP A 45 4.28 -3.38 16.58
CA ASP A 45 4.24 -2.29 15.59
C ASP A 45 4.46 -2.81 14.15
N GLU A 46 5.10 -3.97 13.95
CA GLU A 46 5.40 -4.51 12.61
C GLU A 46 4.15 -4.87 11.77
N ASP A 47 3.07 -5.32 12.41
CA ASP A 47 1.81 -5.69 11.73
C ASP A 47 1.08 -4.45 11.17
N SER A 48 1.16 -3.33 11.90
CA SER A 48 0.52 -2.06 11.53
C SER A 48 1.23 -1.39 10.34
N ASP A 49 2.56 -1.44 10.30
CA ASP A 49 3.35 -0.97 9.15
C ASP A 49 3.09 -1.80 7.89
N ALA A 50 2.94 -3.12 8.03
CA ALA A 50 2.62 -4.01 6.92
C ALA A 50 1.21 -3.73 6.35
N GLU A 51 0.24 -3.46 7.22
CA GLU A 51 -1.14 -3.13 6.82
C GLU A 51 -1.21 -1.77 6.10
N ALA A 52 -0.52 -0.74 6.62
CA ALA A 52 -0.43 0.56 5.95
C ALA A 52 0.27 0.47 4.58
N ALA A 53 1.33 -0.34 4.47
CA ALA A 53 2.03 -0.57 3.21
C ALA A 53 1.12 -1.28 2.18
N PHE A 54 0.31 -2.23 2.63
CA PHE A 54 -0.64 -2.93 1.77
C PHE A 54 -1.80 -2.02 1.32
N GLU A 55 -2.32 -1.17 2.21
CA GLU A 55 -3.34 -0.16 1.86
C GLU A 55 -2.83 0.78 0.77
N ALA A 56 -1.61 1.31 0.91
CA ALA A 56 -0.99 2.17 -0.09
C ALA A 56 -0.85 1.46 -1.47
N LYS A 57 -0.55 0.15 -1.47
CA LYS A 57 -0.55 -0.65 -2.70
C LYS A 57 -1.95 -0.79 -3.30
N GLY A 58 -2.97 -1.00 -2.47
CA GLY A 58 -4.37 -1.04 -2.90
C GLY A 58 -4.82 0.26 -3.56
N GLU A 59 -4.48 1.41 -2.98
CA GLU A 59 -4.75 2.72 -3.58
C GLU A 59 -4.03 2.93 -4.91
N ALA A 60 -2.74 2.56 -4.97
CA ALA A 60 -1.96 2.64 -6.20
C ALA A 60 -2.52 1.74 -7.30
N PHE A 61 -2.92 0.52 -6.95
CA PHE A 61 -3.59 -0.40 -7.85
C PHE A 61 -4.91 0.17 -8.37
N GLY A 62 -5.75 0.76 -7.49
CA GLY A 62 -6.99 1.42 -7.89
C GLY A 62 -6.76 2.51 -8.94
N LYS A 63 -5.81 3.41 -8.68
CA LYS A 63 -5.41 4.46 -9.65
C LYS A 63 -4.89 3.88 -10.97
N SER A 64 -4.17 2.75 -10.91
CA SER A 64 -3.70 2.04 -12.11
C SER A 64 -4.89 1.51 -12.94
N MET A 65 -5.92 0.95 -12.29
CA MET A 65 -7.12 0.46 -12.98
C MET A 65 -7.98 1.59 -13.58
N GLU A 66 -8.07 2.75 -12.92
CA GLU A 66 -8.72 3.95 -13.49
C GLU A 66 -7.98 4.47 -14.73
N THR A 67 -6.64 4.46 -14.66
CA THR A 67 -5.78 4.80 -15.79
C THR A 67 -5.98 3.82 -16.93
N MET A 68 -6.01 2.52 -16.65
CA MET A 68 -6.26 1.46 -17.63
C MET A 68 -7.56 1.71 -18.40
N ALA A 69 -8.66 1.96 -17.69
CA ALA A 69 -9.95 2.20 -18.33
C ALA A 69 -9.89 3.38 -19.32
N SER A 70 -9.21 4.46 -18.91
CA SER A 70 -9.03 5.66 -19.72
C SER A 70 -8.14 5.40 -20.95
N GLU A 71 -7.02 4.70 -20.77
CA GLU A 71 -6.12 4.32 -21.87
C GLU A 71 -6.80 3.38 -22.87
N MET A 72 -7.55 2.39 -22.39
CA MET A 72 -8.29 1.47 -23.25
C MET A 72 -9.40 2.20 -24.03
N GLN A 73 -10.15 3.09 -23.39
CA GLN A 73 -11.14 3.91 -24.07
C GLN A 73 -10.50 4.79 -25.16
N ALA A 74 -9.35 5.41 -24.86
CA ALA A 74 -8.61 6.22 -25.83
C ALA A 74 -8.12 5.39 -27.03
N ALA A 75 -7.61 4.18 -26.78
CA ALA A 75 -7.19 3.27 -27.84
C ALA A 75 -8.36 2.85 -28.73
N ALA A 76 -9.53 2.57 -28.16
CA ALA A 76 -10.72 2.16 -28.93
C ALA A 76 -11.35 3.30 -29.74
N ALA A 77 -11.18 4.56 -29.31
CA ALA A 77 -11.65 5.74 -30.01
C ALA A 77 -10.80 6.09 -31.26
N GLN A 78 -9.68 5.38 -31.49
CA GLN A 78 -8.88 5.58 -32.69
C GLN A 78 -9.68 5.24 -33.96
N GLY A 79 -9.49 6.06 -35.00
CA GLY A 79 -10.15 5.85 -36.30
C GLY A 79 -9.65 4.62 -37.05
N ASP A 80 -8.39 4.22 -36.84
CA ASP A 80 -7.82 3.00 -37.38
C ASP A 80 -8.17 1.81 -36.47
N LYS A 81 -9.08 0.96 -36.94
CA LYS A 81 -9.58 -0.20 -36.18
C LYS A 81 -8.53 -1.30 -35.99
N ALA A 82 -7.59 -1.46 -36.92
CA ALA A 82 -6.53 -2.45 -36.79
C ALA A 82 -5.51 -2.01 -35.73
N LYS A 83 -5.18 -0.71 -35.73
CA LYS A 83 -4.35 -0.10 -34.69
C LYS A 83 -5.03 -0.14 -33.32
N ALA A 84 -6.30 0.25 -33.23
CA ALA A 84 -7.08 0.19 -32.00
C ALA A 84 -7.04 -1.20 -31.36
N LYS A 85 -7.25 -2.25 -32.16
CA LYS A 85 -7.20 -3.64 -31.67
C LYS A 85 -5.80 -4.02 -31.15
N THR A 86 -4.75 -3.60 -31.84
CA THR A 86 -3.36 -3.87 -31.46
C THR A 86 -3.00 -3.15 -30.16
N ASP A 87 -3.36 -1.87 -30.05
CA ASP A 87 -3.10 -1.06 -28.87
C ASP A 87 -3.89 -1.59 -27.64
N LEU A 88 -5.16 -1.98 -27.82
CA LEU A 88 -5.97 -2.62 -26.77
C LEU A 88 -5.38 -3.94 -26.29
N ASP A 89 -4.80 -4.74 -27.19
CA ASP A 89 -4.16 -6.00 -26.82
C ASP A 89 -2.89 -5.79 -25.98
N ALA A 90 -2.05 -4.83 -26.41
CA ALA A 90 -0.86 -4.44 -25.66
C ALA A 90 -1.21 -3.88 -24.27
N LEU A 91 -2.24 -3.02 -24.18
CA LEU A 91 -2.74 -2.49 -22.91
C LEU A 91 -3.28 -3.62 -22.03
N GLN A 92 -4.12 -4.51 -22.56
CA GLN A 92 -4.63 -5.64 -21.78
C GLN A 92 -3.50 -6.51 -21.25
N ALA A 93 -2.49 -6.84 -22.07
CA ALA A 93 -1.36 -7.66 -21.63
C ALA A 93 -0.55 -6.98 -20.51
N ARG A 94 -0.30 -5.66 -20.62
CA ARG A 94 0.38 -4.89 -19.58
C ARG A 94 -0.38 -4.92 -18.26
N TYR A 95 -1.68 -4.62 -18.30
CA TYR A 95 -2.50 -4.57 -17.10
C TYR A 95 -2.82 -5.94 -16.52
N GLN A 96 -2.83 -6.99 -17.35
CA GLN A 96 -2.92 -8.37 -16.87
C GLN A 96 -1.79 -8.66 -15.88
N ILE A 97 -0.54 -8.32 -16.24
CA ILE A 97 0.63 -8.50 -15.36
C ILE A 97 0.44 -7.75 -14.04
N GLU A 98 -0.02 -6.50 -14.09
CA GLU A 98 -0.26 -5.70 -12.88
C GLU A 98 -1.34 -6.33 -11.98
N THR A 99 -2.46 -6.78 -12.56
CA THR A 99 -3.52 -7.46 -11.79
C THR A 99 -3.09 -8.82 -11.24
N ASP A 100 -2.24 -9.56 -11.96
CA ASP A 100 -1.69 -10.83 -11.49
C ASP A 100 -0.76 -10.65 -10.29
N VAL A 101 0.13 -9.64 -10.36
CA VAL A 101 1.03 -9.28 -9.25
C VAL A 101 0.21 -8.84 -8.04
N PHE A 102 -0.70 -7.88 -8.21
CA PHE A 102 -1.50 -7.40 -7.08
C PHE A 102 -2.37 -8.50 -6.46
N ALA A 103 -2.97 -9.38 -7.26
CA ALA A 103 -3.72 -10.51 -6.76
C ALA A 103 -2.86 -11.48 -5.93
N ALA A 104 -1.63 -11.75 -6.36
CA ALA A 104 -0.69 -12.59 -5.61
C ALA A 104 -0.26 -11.93 -4.29
N GLU A 105 0.00 -10.63 -4.30
CA GLU A 105 0.32 -9.86 -3.09
C GLU A 105 -0.86 -9.82 -2.12
N MET A 106 -2.08 -9.63 -2.61
CA MET A 106 -3.30 -9.68 -1.80
C MET A 106 -3.50 -11.05 -1.17
N GLN A 107 -3.32 -12.15 -1.93
CA GLN A 107 -3.41 -13.49 -1.36
C GLN A 107 -2.36 -13.73 -0.28
N THR A 108 -1.14 -13.23 -0.48
CA THR A 108 -0.04 -13.35 0.50
C THR A 108 -0.36 -12.56 1.76
N PHE A 109 -0.79 -11.31 1.62
CA PHE A 109 -1.16 -10.45 2.75
C PHE A 109 -2.35 -11.04 3.52
N ALA A 110 -3.41 -11.46 2.82
CA ALA A 110 -4.58 -12.02 3.45
C ALA A 110 -4.29 -13.36 4.14
N ALA A 111 -3.40 -14.20 3.59
CA ALA A 111 -2.94 -15.41 4.26
C ALA A 111 -2.19 -15.12 5.56
N ALA A 112 -1.37 -14.06 5.60
CA ALA A 112 -0.71 -13.60 6.83
C ALA A 112 -1.73 -13.14 7.89
N GLN A 113 -2.82 -12.49 7.46
CA GLN A 113 -3.93 -12.09 8.34
C GLN A 113 -4.91 -13.24 8.69
N GLY A 114 -4.63 -14.48 8.25
CA GLY A 114 -5.48 -15.65 8.54
C GLY A 114 -6.77 -15.74 7.74
N ALA A 115 -6.88 -15.04 6.60
CA ALA A 115 -8.04 -15.10 5.73
C ALA A 115 -8.20 -16.49 5.06
N PRO A 116 -9.44 -16.93 4.80
CA PRO A 116 -9.69 -18.20 4.15
C PRO A 116 -9.23 -18.18 2.68
N ALA A 117 -8.37 -19.15 2.33
CA ALA A 117 -7.73 -19.24 1.01
C ALA A 117 -8.73 -19.30 -0.15
N ASP A 118 -9.86 -19.99 0.01
CA ASP A 118 -10.92 -20.09 -1.02
C ASP A 118 -11.50 -18.71 -1.38
N GLN A 119 -11.79 -17.88 -0.37
CA GLN A 119 -12.29 -16.53 -0.62
C GLN A 119 -11.24 -15.66 -1.30
N MET A 120 -9.97 -15.80 -0.92
CA MET A 120 -8.87 -15.04 -1.53
C MET A 120 -8.56 -15.51 -2.95
N ALA A 121 -8.73 -16.79 -3.27
CA ALA A 121 -8.64 -17.31 -4.63
C ALA A 121 -9.77 -16.77 -5.52
N ALA A 122 -11.00 -16.70 -5.00
CA ALA A 122 -12.12 -16.10 -5.72
C ALA A 122 -11.89 -14.59 -5.96
N ALA A 123 -11.42 -13.86 -4.95
CA ALA A 123 -11.10 -12.44 -5.09
C ALA A 123 -9.94 -12.20 -6.08
N ALA A 124 -8.88 -13.01 -6.02
CA ALA A 124 -7.77 -12.95 -6.96
C ALA A 124 -8.22 -13.20 -8.40
N THR A 125 -9.13 -14.16 -8.60
CA THR A 125 -9.72 -14.44 -9.93
C THR A 125 -10.51 -13.24 -10.44
N GLN A 126 -11.29 -12.59 -9.58
CA GLN A 126 -12.04 -11.37 -9.95
C GLN A 126 -11.09 -10.24 -10.35
N ILE A 127 -10.06 -9.97 -9.55
CA ILE A 127 -9.05 -8.94 -9.84
C ILE A 127 -8.40 -9.18 -11.21
N LYS A 128 -7.98 -10.42 -11.47
CA LYS A 128 -7.34 -10.81 -12.73
C LYS A 128 -8.27 -10.71 -13.95
N SER A 129 -9.59 -10.67 -13.74
CA SER A 129 -10.56 -10.55 -14.83
C SER A 129 -10.82 -9.11 -15.28
N ILE A 130 -10.41 -8.11 -14.47
CA ILE A 130 -10.72 -6.69 -14.71
C ILE A 130 -10.24 -6.21 -16.09
N PRO A 131 -9.00 -6.47 -16.55
CA PRO A 131 -8.52 -5.92 -17.83
C PRO A 131 -9.33 -6.43 -19.02
N ALA A 132 -9.68 -7.72 -19.04
CA ALA A 132 -10.51 -8.31 -20.07
C ALA A 132 -11.96 -7.77 -20.04
N MET A 133 -12.52 -7.59 -18.84
CA MET A 133 -13.85 -7.01 -18.67
C MET A 133 -13.92 -5.56 -19.17
N VAL A 134 -12.93 -4.74 -18.84
CA VAL A 134 -12.86 -3.34 -19.29
C VAL A 134 -12.71 -3.27 -20.81
N ARG A 135 -11.83 -4.08 -21.40
CA ARG A 135 -11.71 -4.18 -22.86
C ARG A 135 -13.05 -4.51 -23.52
N ALA A 136 -13.75 -5.54 -23.02
CA ALA A 136 -15.04 -5.94 -23.58
C ALA A 136 -16.09 -4.81 -23.51
N GLN A 137 -16.15 -4.07 -22.40
CA GLN A 137 -17.04 -2.93 -22.25
C GLN A 137 -16.70 -1.80 -23.23
N VAL A 138 -15.42 -1.52 -23.40
CA VAL A 138 -14.93 -0.50 -24.34
C VAL A 138 -15.23 -0.89 -25.79
N GLU A 139 -14.99 -2.15 -26.18
CA GLU A 139 -15.32 -2.66 -27.51
C GLU A 139 -16.83 -2.62 -27.77
N GLN A 140 -17.66 -2.96 -26.77
CA GLN A 140 -19.11 -2.84 -26.85
C GLN A 140 -19.57 -1.40 -27.04
N ALA A 141 -19.00 -0.45 -26.29
CA ALA A 141 -19.30 0.97 -26.41
C ALA A 141 -18.90 1.53 -27.79
N ALA A 142 -17.76 1.09 -28.32
CA ALA A 142 -17.29 1.50 -29.65
C ALA A 142 -18.13 0.93 -30.81
N ALA A 143 -18.88 -0.14 -30.57
CA ALA A 143 -19.78 -0.76 -31.54
C ALA A 143 -21.22 -0.20 -31.49
N ALA A 144 -21.55 0.61 -30.47
CA ALA A 144 -22.87 1.20 -30.34
C ALA A 144 -23.14 2.24 -31.45
N PRO A 145 -24.32 2.24 -32.08
CA PRO A 145 -24.66 3.24 -33.08
C PRO A 145 -24.72 4.65 -32.46
N ALA A 146 -24.19 5.65 -33.17
CA ALA A 146 -24.25 7.04 -32.72
C ALA A 146 -25.72 7.49 -32.57
N PRO A 147 -26.07 8.22 -31.50
CA PRO A 147 -27.42 8.76 -31.35
C PRO A 147 -27.75 9.65 -32.56
N ALA A 148 -28.92 9.44 -33.15
CA ALA A 148 -29.39 10.27 -34.25
C ALA A 148 -29.50 11.74 -33.77
N PRO A 149 -29.07 12.73 -34.57
CA PRO A 149 -29.20 14.12 -34.19
C PRO A 149 -30.68 14.43 -33.94
N ALA A 150 -30.98 15.02 -32.78
CA ALA A 150 -32.31 15.49 -32.47
C ALA A 150 -32.73 16.51 -33.54
N GLN A 151 -33.72 16.16 -34.36
CA GLN A 151 -34.33 17.11 -35.28
C GLN A 151 -35.08 18.16 -34.44
N PRO A 152 -34.80 19.46 -34.60
CA PRO A 152 -35.63 20.50 -34.01
C PRO A 152 -37.04 20.41 -34.63
N GLN A 153 -38.07 20.41 -33.78
CA GLN A 153 -39.47 20.54 -34.18
C GLN A 153 -39.80 21.96 -34.61
#